data_AF-A0A8J2VXD7-F1
#
_entry.id   AF-A0A8J2VXD7-F1
#
_cell.length_a   1.000
_cell.length_b   1.000
_cell.length_c   1.000
_cell.angle_alpha   90.00
_cell.angle_beta   90.00
_cell.angle_gamma   90.00
#
_symmetry.space_group_name_H-M   'P 1'
#
loop_
_entity.id
_entity.type
_entity.pdbx_description
1 polymer ?
#
loop_
_entity_poly.entity_id
_entity_poly.type
_entity_poly.pdbx_seq_one_letter_code
_entity_poly.pdbx_strand_id
1 'polypeptide(L)'
;MQNDWLDIGDFCIPLALKWRTLIHDWSPALLKFYLNAFQMTLPDQSNLVRWGKGTEKTCYICGKAVGTAKHLLVGCKVLLDSGQYSRRHDRVLEIIRFVREGTRAIKSNVKPYSILKAASDWTIMMDTYEKQYKIPEDICASASRPDIFLYSRILKRVVMIELTVPWETNIPKDHAIKVNKYYELTNELTRNRFVVDLYAVEIGMI
;
A
#
# COMPACT_ATOMS: atom_id res chain seq x y z
N MET A 1 19.23 -14.99 -8.47
CA MET A 1 20.27 -14.42 -7.61
C MET A 1 19.64 -14.23 -6.25
N GLN A 2 20.24 -14.79 -5.19
CA GLN A 2 19.61 -15.00 -3.88
C GLN A 2 20.00 -13.92 -2.86
N ASN A 3 20.54 -12.77 -3.30
CA ASN A 3 21.23 -11.79 -2.44
C ASN A 3 20.75 -10.34 -2.57
N ASP A 4 19.60 -10.05 -3.19
CA ASP A 4 19.05 -8.67 -3.24
C ASP A 4 18.44 -8.20 -1.89
N TRP A 5 18.51 -9.02 -0.84
CA TRP A 5 17.88 -8.76 0.48
C TRP A 5 18.54 -7.63 1.28
N LEU A 6 19.76 -7.21 0.92
CA LEU A 6 20.51 -6.18 1.64
C LEU A 6 20.22 -4.76 1.13
N ASP A 7 19.52 -4.63 0.00
CA ASP A 7 19.23 -3.33 -0.65
C ASP A 7 17.78 -2.85 -0.41
N ILE A 8 17.15 -3.33 0.67
CA ILE A 8 15.79 -2.89 1.04
C ILE A 8 15.77 -1.41 1.47
N GLY A 9 16.95 -0.81 1.71
CA GLY A 9 17.15 0.64 1.87
C GLY A 9 16.42 1.26 3.06
N ASP A 10 16.67 2.54 3.32
CA ASP A 10 16.01 3.30 4.40
C ASP A 10 14.49 3.50 4.17
N PHE A 11 13.97 3.07 3.02
CA PHE A 11 12.59 3.31 2.58
C PHE A 11 11.61 2.20 2.96
N CYS A 12 12.08 0.99 3.29
CA CYS A 12 11.19 -0.08 3.70
C CYS A 12 11.50 -0.50 5.13
N ILE A 13 10.50 -0.38 6.00
CA ILE A 13 10.57 -0.96 7.34
C ILE A 13 10.08 -2.40 7.21
N PRO A 14 10.94 -3.42 7.27
CA PRO A 14 10.47 -4.79 7.29
C PRO A 14 9.56 -4.96 8.51
N LEU A 15 8.52 -5.78 8.39
CA LEU A 15 7.67 -6.10 9.53
C LEU A 15 8.59 -6.53 10.68
N ALA A 16 8.52 -5.86 11.83
CA ALA A 16 9.32 -6.20 12.99
C ALA A 16 8.81 -7.53 13.58
N LEU A 17 9.10 -8.63 12.90
CA LEU A 17 8.65 -9.97 13.21
C LEU A 17 9.38 -10.44 14.47
N LYS A 18 8.74 -10.24 15.61
CA LYS A 18 9.18 -10.84 16.87
C LYS A 18 8.91 -12.34 16.78
N TRP A 19 9.84 -13.16 17.27
CA TRP A 19 9.66 -14.61 17.39
C TRP A 19 8.33 -14.99 18.04
N ARG A 20 7.91 -14.23 19.06
CA ARG A 20 6.60 -14.39 19.70
C ARG A 20 5.45 -14.32 18.68
N THR A 21 5.45 -13.35 17.78
CA THR A 21 4.41 -13.19 16.76
C THR A 21 4.46 -14.29 15.71
N LEU A 22 5.66 -14.67 15.26
CA LEU A 22 5.84 -15.77 14.31
C LEU A 22 5.36 -17.12 14.84
N ILE A 23 5.59 -17.39 16.13
CA ILE A 23 5.33 -18.69 16.75
C ILE A 23 3.90 -18.77 17.30
N HIS A 24 3.37 -17.69 17.87
CA HIS A 24 2.10 -17.73 18.59
C HIS A 24 0.93 -17.08 17.88
N ASP A 25 1.17 -16.05 17.05
CA ASP A 25 0.09 -15.27 16.44
C ASP A 25 -0.24 -15.75 15.02
N TRP A 26 0.72 -16.40 14.35
CA TRP A 26 0.57 -16.87 12.97
C TRP A 26 0.29 -18.37 12.92
N SER A 27 -0.65 -18.76 12.05
CA SER A 27 -0.84 -20.19 11.74
C SER A 27 0.38 -20.73 10.98
N PRO A 28 0.69 -22.04 11.07
CA PRO A 28 1.76 -22.64 10.28
C PRO A 28 1.62 -22.40 8.77
N ALA A 29 0.38 -22.32 8.27
CA ALA A 29 0.09 -22.03 6.87
C ALA A 29 0.44 -20.58 6.49
N LEU A 30 0.12 -19.60 7.36
CA LEU A 30 0.44 -18.20 7.13
C LEU A 30 1.96 -17.97 7.19
N LEU A 31 2.64 -18.55 8.18
CA LEU A 31 4.09 -18.49 8.28
C LEU A 31 4.77 -19.09 7.05
N LYS A 32 4.33 -20.28 6.63
CA LYS A 32 4.85 -20.93 5.42
C LYS A 32 4.61 -20.06 4.19
N PHE A 33 3.42 -19.49 4.03
CA PHE A 33 3.10 -18.60 2.92
C PHE A 33 4.06 -17.40 2.91
N TYR A 34 4.17 -16.69 4.03
CA TYR A 34 5.00 -15.50 4.15
C TYR A 34 6.48 -15.79 3.84
N LEU A 35 7.05 -16.86 4.43
CA LEU A 35 8.44 -17.22 4.16
C LEU A 35 8.69 -17.57 2.69
N ASN A 36 7.75 -18.26 2.03
CA ASN A 36 7.88 -18.58 0.60
C ASN A 36 7.65 -17.36 -0.29
N ALA A 37 6.74 -16.47 0.10
CA ALA A 37 6.53 -15.20 -0.59
C ALA A 37 7.81 -14.39 -0.52
N PHE A 38 8.33 -14.18 0.69
CA PHE A 38 9.57 -13.48 0.96
C PHE A 38 10.71 -14.05 0.12
N GLN A 39 10.92 -15.37 0.11
CA GLN A 39 12.00 -16.00 -0.65
C GLN A 39 11.75 -16.14 -2.16
N MET A 40 10.63 -15.65 -2.69
CA MET A 40 10.24 -15.82 -4.10
C MET A 40 10.12 -17.29 -4.53
N THR A 41 9.73 -18.16 -3.59
CA THR A 41 9.54 -19.60 -3.76
C THR A 41 8.06 -20.01 -3.71
N LEU A 42 7.13 -19.07 -3.91
CA LEU A 42 5.73 -19.40 -4.11
C LEU A 42 5.52 -20.22 -5.41
N PRO A 43 4.42 -20.99 -5.50
CA PRO A 43 4.13 -21.86 -6.64
C PRO A 43 3.69 -21.07 -7.90
N ASP A 44 4.55 -20.19 -8.42
CA ASP A 44 4.40 -19.61 -9.75
C ASP A 44 4.82 -20.61 -10.85
N GLN A 45 4.51 -20.35 -12.12
CA GLN A 45 4.81 -21.31 -13.20
C GLN A 45 6.31 -21.60 -13.33
N SER A 46 7.16 -20.59 -13.10
CA SER A 46 8.60 -20.78 -13.16
C SER A 46 9.12 -21.73 -12.07
N ASN A 47 8.58 -21.60 -10.86
CA ASN A 47 8.92 -22.46 -9.73
C ASN A 47 8.30 -23.85 -9.87
N LEU A 48 7.08 -23.98 -10.38
CA LEU A 48 6.46 -25.27 -10.64
C LEU A 48 7.28 -26.12 -11.62
N VAL A 49 7.77 -25.51 -12.71
CA VAL A 49 8.70 -26.17 -13.63
C VAL A 49 10.02 -26.53 -12.94
N ARG A 50 10.58 -25.59 -12.15
CA ARG A 50 11.83 -25.83 -11.40
C ARG A 50 11.72 -27.00 -10.43
N TRP A 51 10.55 -27.22 -9.83
CA TRP A 51 10.30 -28.33 -8.90
C TRP A 51 9.90 -29.65 -9.59
N GLY A 52 9.89 -29.70 -10.92
CA GLY A 52 9.43 -30.87 -11.67
C GLY A 52 7.92 -31.13 -11.52
N LYS A 53 7.14 -30.11 -11.12
CA LYS A 53 5.69 -30.18 -10.94
C LYS A 53 4.90 -29.51 -12.07
N GLY A 54 5.60 -28.98 -13.07
CA GLY A 54 5.01 -28.35 -14.25
C GLY A 54 5.91 -28.52 -15.47
N THR A 55 5.33 -28.34 -16.65
CA THR A 55 6.03 -28.48 -17.94
C THR A 55 6.18 -27.15 -18.67
N GLU A 56 5.27 -26.21 -18.45
CA GLU A 56 5.24 -24.91 -19.10
C GLU A 56 5.57 -23.78 -18.10
N LYS A 57 6.57 -22.96 -18.45
CA LYS A 57 7.01 -21.82 -17.62
C LYS A 57 6.40 -20.49 -18.07
N THR A 58 5.71 -20.48 -19.19
CA THR A 58 5.09 -19.28 -19.76
C THR A 58 3.90 -18.82 -18.91
N CYS A 59 3.70 -17.51 -18.87
CA CYS A 59 2.60 -16.90 -18.16
C CYS A 59 1.26 -17.40 -18.72
N TYR A 60 0.41 -18.01 -17.89
CA TYR A 60 -0.90 -18.55 -18.30
C TYR A 60 -1.92 -17.44 -18.61
N ILE A 61 -1.62 -16.20 -18.22
CA ILE A 61 -2.47 -15.04 -18.51
C ILE A 61 -2.10 -14.42 -19.88
N CYS A 62 -0.82 -14.07 -20.09
CA CYS A 62 -0.42 -13.35 -21.30
C CYS A 62 0.16 -14.23 -22.41
N GLY A 63 0.58 -15.45 -22.09
CA GLY A 63 1.20 -16.37 -23.06
C GLY A 63 2.55 -15.93 -23.62
N LYS A 64 3.19 -14.89 -23.08
CA LYS A 64 4.38 -14.25 -23.69
C LYS A 64 5.64 -14.32 -22.85
N ALA A 65 5.57 -13.95 -21.57
CA ALA A 65 6.73 -13.91 -20.68
C ALA A 65 6.76 -15.14 -19.76
N VAL A 66 7.88 -15.36 -19.07
CA VAL A 66 7.96 -16.37 -18.00
C VAL A 66 7.02 -15.97 -16.86
N GLY A 67 6.17 -16.90 -16.44
CA GLY A 67 5.20 -16.76 -15.34
C GLY A 67 5.86 -16.79 -13.97
N THR A 68 6.69 -15.79 -13.69
CA THR A 68 7.26 -15.53 -12.35
C THR A 68 6.26 -14.74 -11.51
N ALA A 69 6.38 -14.80 -10.17
CA ALA A 69 5.60 -13.94 -9.28
C ALA A 69 5.78 -12.45 -9.63
N LYS A 70 7.01 -11.99 -9.92
CA LYS A 70 7.25 -10.61 -10.38
C LYS A 70 6.48 -10.25 -11.64
N HIS A 71 6.44 -11.15 -12.63
CA HIS A 71 5.65 -10.91 -13.83
C HIS A 71 4.15 -10.84 -13.53
N LEU A 72 3.60 -11.77 -12.76
CA LEU A 72 2.17 -11.80 -12.43
C LEU A 72 1.74 -10.61 -11.55
N LEU A 73 2.61 -10.18 -10.65
CA LEU A 73 2.30 -9.16 -9.67
C LEU A 73 2.52 -7.74 -10.19
N VAL A 74 3.46 -7.48 -11.10
CA VAL A 74 3.70 -6.12 -11.62
C VAL A 74 3.99 -6.05 -13.12
N GLY A 75 4.46 -7.14 -13.75
CA GLY A 75 5.01 -7.10 -15.10
C GLY A 75 4.07 -7.51 -16.24
N CYS A 76 2.91 -8.11 -15.97
CA CYS A 76 2.01 -8.64 -16.97
C CYS A 76 1.14 -7.54 -17.61
N LYS A 77 1.40 -7.23 -18.88
CA LYS A 77 0.64 -6.22 -19.64
C LYS A 77 -0.85 -6.54 -19.73
N VAL A 78 -1.23 -7.81 -19.89
CA VAL A 78 -2.65 -8.22 -19.93
C VAL A 78 -3.35 -7.93 -18.59
N LEU A 79 -2.67 -8.13 -17.46
CA LEU A 79 -3.23 -7.79 -16.13
C LEU A 79 -3.29 -6.28 -15.91
N LEU A 80 -2.30 -5.53 -16.42
CA LEU A 80 -2.30 -4.07 -16.39
C LEU A 80 -3.48 -3.52 -17.20
N ASP A 81 -3.60 -3.91 -18.48
CA ASP A 81 -4.60 -3.41 -19.42
C ASP A 81 -6.03 -3.78 -18.99
N SER A 82 -6.20 -4.90 -18.27
CA SER A 82 -7.49 -5.31 -17.68
C SER A 82 -7.81 -4.65 -16.34
N GLY A 83 -6.94 -3.77 -15.83
CA GLY A 83 -7.16 -3.03 -14.56
C GLY A 83 -7.01 -3.88 -13.30
N GLN A 84 -6.44 -5.08 -13.38
CA GLN A 84 -6.31 -5.99 -12.24
C GLN A 84 -5.37 -5.45 -11.17
N TYR A 85 -4.40 -4.62 -11.54
CA TYR A 85 -3.50 -3.98 -10.60
C TYR A 85 -4.22 -2.90 -9.77
N SER A 86 -5.03 -2.05 -10.43
CA SER A 86 -5.88 -1.08 -9.74
C SER A 86 -6.87 -1.74 -8.79
N ARG A 87 -7.47 -2.86 -9.19
CA ARG A 87 -8.36 -3.63 -8.29
C ARG A 87 -7.65 -4.14 -7.04
N ARG A 88 -6.40 -4.62 -7.16
CA ARG A 88 -5.63 -5.06 -5.98
C ARG A 88 -5.29 -3.89 -5.07
N HIS A 89 -4.89 -2.76 -5.65
CA HIS A 89 -4.69 -1.53 -4.91
C HIS A 89 -5.94 -1.13 -4.12
N ASP A 90 -7.11 -1.12 -4.75
CA ASP A 90 -8.36 -0.76 -4.10
C ASP A 90 -8.75 -1.75 -3.00
N ARG A 91 -8.45 -3.04 -3.15
CA ARG A 91 -8.63 -4.02 -2.06
C ARG A 91 -7.76 -3.69 -0.85
N VAL A 92 -6.55 -3.19 -1.07
CA VAL A 92 -5.68 -2.75 0.03
C VAL A 92 -6.27 -1.50 0.70
N LEU A 93 -6.77 -0.53 -0.08
CA LEU A 93 -7.48 0.63 0.47
C LEU A 93 -8.73 0.24 1.28
N GLU A 94 -9.51 -0.75 0.81
CA GLU A 94 -10.67 -1.27 1.54
C GLU A 94 -10.28 -1.90 2.89
N ILE A 95 -9.14 -2.62 2.94
CA ILE A 95 -8.63 -3.19 4.19
C ILE A 95 -8.24 -2.07 5.15
N ILE A 96 -7.58 -1.01 4.66
CA ILE A 96 -7.20 0.17 5.48
C ILE A 96 -8.44 0.89 6.01
N ARG A 97 -9.51 0.99 5.21
CA ARG A 97 -10.80 1.56 5.62
C ARG A 97 -11.43 0.82 6.81
N PHE A 98 -11.25 -0.50 6.87
CA PHE A 98 -11.85 -1.36 7.89
C PHE A 98 -10.89 -1.64 9.05
N VAL A 99 -10.91 -0.76 10.05
CA VAL A 99 -10.91 -1.26 11.43
C VAL A 99 -12.35 -1.64 11.73
N ARG A 100 -12.67 -2.95 11.74
CA ARG A 100 -14.03 -3.42 12.04
C ARG A 100 -14.55 -2.75 13.32
N GLU A 101 -15.77 -2.26 13.29
CA GLU A 101 -16.48 -1.83 14.49
C GLU A 101 -16.42 -2.96 15.53
N GLY A 102 -16.02 -2.64 16.77
CA GLY A 102 -15.80 -3.64 17.82
C GLY A 102 -14.39 -4.23 17.89
N THR A 103 -13.46 -3.87 17.00
CA THR A 103 -12.03 -4.17 17.19
C THR A 103 -11.54 -3.38 18.39
N ARG A 104 -11.45 -4.05 19.55
CA ARG A 104 -10.91 -3.43 20.76
C ARG A 104 -9.45 -3.09 20.51
N ALA A 105 -9.13 -1.81 20.51
CA ALA A 105 -7.73 -1.37 20.57
C ALA A 105 -7.06 -2.09 21.75
N ILE A 106 -5.91 -2.72 21.48
CA ILE A 106 -5.11 -3.31 22.55
C ILE A 106 -4.77 -2.17 23.50
N LYS A 107 -5.22 -2.27 24.76
CA LYS A 107 -4.94 -1.25 25.78
C LYS A 107 -3.43 -1.23 26.02
N SER A 108 -2.71 -0.30 25.40
CA SER A 108 -1.33 0.01 25.75
C SER A 108 -1.30 1.07 26.84
N ASN A 109 -0.45 0.89 27.85
CA ASN A 109 -0.18 1.92 28.86
C ASN A 109 0.59 3.13 28.29
N VAL A 110 1.17 2.97 27.10
CA VAL A 110 1.71 4.08 26.31
C VAL A 110 0.55 4.70 25.55
N LYS A 111 0.21 5.96 25.85
CA LYS A 111 -0.70 6.76 25.00
C LYS A 111 0.08 7.15 23.74
N PRO A 112 -0.13 6.51 22.58
CA PRO A 112 0.52 6.97 21.38
C PRO A 112 -0.07 8.34 21.02
N TYR A 113 0.78 9.27 20.60
CA TYR A 113 0.30 10.49 19.94
C TYR A 113 -0.57 10.07 18.75
N SER A 114 -1.77 10.62 18.65
CA SER A 114 -2.71 10.31 17.57
C SER A 114 -3.24 11.63 17.02
N ILE A 115 -2.90 11.91 15.77
CA ILE A 115 -3.39 13.07 15.03
C ILE A 115 -4.93 13.13 15.04
N LEU A 116 -5.58 11.96 15.00
CA LEU A 116 -7.04 11.85 14.99
C LEU A 116 -7.69 12.25 16.32
N LYS A 117 -6.96 12.20 17.45
CA LYS A 117 -7.47 12.66 18.75
C LYS A 117 -7.35 14.18 18.94
N ALA A 118 -6.63 14.86 18.05
CA ALA A 118 -6.41 16.30 18.17
C ALA A 118 -7.65 17.14 17.79
N ALA A 119 -8.65 16.54 17.12
CA ALA A 119 -9.89 17.19 16.75
C ALA A 119 -11.06 16.20 16.73
N SER A 120 -12.29 16.70 16.80
CA SER A 120 -13.52 15.90 16.76
C SER A 120 -14.31 16.03 15.45
N ASP A 121 -13.92 16.96 14.58
CA ASP A 121 -14.61 17.31 13.32
C ASP A 121 -13.93 16.72 12.07
N TRP A 122 -13.15 15.65 12.23
CA TRP A 122 -12.47 15.01 11.11
C TRP A 122 -13.48 14.49 10.08
N THR A 123 -13.35 14.95 8.84
CA THR A 123 -14.02 14.36 7.68
C THR A 123 -13.01 13.53 6.90
N ILE A 124 -13.40 12.31 6.52
CA ILE A 124 -12.59 11.37 5.74
C ILE A 124 -13.21 11.21 4.35
N MET A 125 -12.40 11.40 3.32
CA MET A 125 -12.73 11.12 1.94
C MET A 125 -11.77 10.06 1.41
N MET A 126 -12.26 9.15 0.57
CA MET A 126 -11.46 8.09 -0.03
C MET A 126 -11.72 8.04 -1.53
N ASP A 127 -10.67 7.94 -2.33
CA ASP A 127 -10.76 7.69 -3.78
C ASP A 127 -10.76 6.17 -3.98
N THR A 128 -11.86 5.63 -4.49
CA THR A 128 -11.94 4.22 -4.89
C THR A 128 -12.51 4.14 -6.30
N TYR A 129 -12.32 2.99 -6.98
CA TYR A 129 -12.92 2.78 -8.29
C TYR A 129 -14.45 3.01 -8.33
N GLU A 130 -15.15 2.68 -7.25
CA GLU A 130 -16.60 2.85 -7.14
C GLU A 130 -17.02 4.29 -6.82
N LYS A 131 -16.15 5.06 -6.14
CA LYS A 131 -16.48 6.39 -5.66
C LYS A 131 -15.27 7.30 -5.68
N GLN A 132 -15.32 8.27 -6.59
CA GLN A 132 -14.37 9.38 -6.63
C GLN A 132 -14.95 10.58 -5.87
N TYR A 133 -14.13 11.25 -5.08
CA TYR A 133 -14.55 12.45 -4.36
C TYR A 133 -14.05 13.73 -5.04
N LYS A 134 -14.58 14.86 -4.58
CA LYS A 134 -14.06 16.20 -4.88
C LYS A 134 -13.72 16.89 -3.57
N ILE A 135 -12.58 17.54 -3.53
CA ILE A 135 -12.20 18.35 -2.36
C ILE A 135 -13.19 19.52 -2.27
N PRO A 136 -13.77 19.79 -1.08
CA PRO A 136 -14.65 20.94 -0.90
C PRO A 136 -13.92 22.25 -1.23
N GLU A 137 -14.60 23.17 -1.93
CA GLU A 137 -14.01 24.42 -2.41
C GLU A 137 -13.48 25.31 -1.28
N ASP A 138 -14.12 25.26 -0.11
CA ASP A 138 -13.70 26.01 1.08
C ASP A 138 -12.41 25.47 1.73
N ILE A 139 -12.01 24.25 1.39
CA ILE A 139 -10.72 23.67 1.78
C ILE A 139 -9.68 24.01 0.71
N CYS A 140 -9.92 23.61 -0.54
CA CYS A 140 -9.06 23.87 -1.69
C CYS A 140 -9.80 23.51 -2.99
N ALA A 141 -9.83 24.45 -3.94
CA ALA A 141 -10.36 24.21 -5.28
C ALA A 141 -9.34 23.43 -6.13
N SER A 142 -9.30 22.11 -5.96
CA SER A 142 -8.38 21.23 -6.69
C SER A 142 -9.09 19.99 -7.24
N ALA A 143 -8.64 19.54 -8.42
CA ALA A 143 -9.07 18.28 -9.03
C ALA A 143 -8.24 17.07 -8.54
N SER A 144 -7.18 17.31 -7.77
CA SER A 144 -6.33 16.26 -7.20
C SER A 144 -7.10 15.41 -6.20
N ARG A 145 -6.84 14.11 -6.22
CA ARG A 145 -7.50 13.12 -5.36
C ARG A 145 -6.46 12.14 -4.80
N PRO A 146 -5.84 12.46 -3.65
CA PRO A 146 -5.17 11.46 -2.83
C PRO A 146 -6.11 10.30 -2.49
N ASP A 147 -5.58 9.08 -2.36
CA ASP A 147 -6.41 7.90 -2.05
C ASP A 147 -7.21 8.05 -0.76
N ILE A 148 -6.62 8.70 0.27
CA ILE A 148 -7.33 9.11 1.48
C ILE A 148 -7.02 10.58 1.77
N PHE A 149 -8.07 11.35 2.01
CA PHE A 149 -7.98 12.75 2.36
C PHE A 149 -8.80 13.02 3.62
N LEU A 150 -8.12 13.39 4.70
CA LEU A 150 -8.72 13.78 5.96
C LEU A 150 -8.52 15.27 6.15
N TYR A 151 -9.54 15.95 6.67
CA TYR A 151 -9.39 17.34 7.07
C TYR A 151 -10.19 17.64 8.34
N SER A 152 -9.71 18.62 9.10
CA SER A 152 -10.43 19.27 10.20
C SER A 152 -10.43 20.77 9.95
N ARG A 153 -11.62 21.37 10.01
CA ARG A 153 -11.79 22.82 9.83
C ARG A 153 -11.43 23.57 11.10
N ILE A 154 -11.70 22.98 12.26
CA ILE A 154 -11.39 23.55 13.58
C ILE A 154 -9.88 23.57 13.81
N LEU A 155 -9.20 22.45 13.60
CA LEU A 155 -7.75 22.34 13.78
C LEU A 155 -6.97 22.99 12.64
N LYS A 156 -7.65 23.34 11.53
CA LYS A 156 -7.03 23.77 10.27
C LYS A 156 -5.88 22.84 9.88
N ARG A 157 -6.21 21.55 9.76
CA ARG A 157 -5.26 20.53 9.37
C ARG A 157 -5.81 19.61 8.30
N VAL A 158 -4.94 19.21 7.38
CA VAL A 158 -5.20 18.21 6.34
C VAL A 158 -4.18 17.08 6.46
N VAL A 159 -4.66 15.84 6.36
CA VAL A 159 -3.82 14.65 6.23
C VAL A 159 -4.15 14.00 4.91
N MET A 160 -3.14 13.84 4.06
CA MET A 160 -3.24 13.15 2.78
C MET A 160 -2.46 11.85 2.85
N ILE A 161 -3.08 10.76 2.41
CA ILE A 161 -2.43 9.46 2.30
C ILE A 161 -2.59 9.00 0.85
N GLU A 162 -1.46 8.79 0.20
CA GLU A 162 -1.39 8.16 -1.13
C GLU A 162 -0.83 6.76 -0.95
N LEU A 163 -1.61 5.75 -1.33
CA LEU A 163 -1.17 4.37 -1.34
C LEU A 163 -0.48 4.07 -2.66
N THR A 164 0.57 3.26 -2.60
CA THR A 164 1.12 2.59 -3.78
C THR A 164 1.44 1.15 -3.43
N VAL A 165 1.23 0.23 -4.38
CA VAL A 165 1.58 -1.17 -4.22
C VAL A 165 2.64 -1.53 -5.26
N PRO A 166 3.91 -1.16 -5.05
CA PRO A 166 4.97 -1.37 -6.03
C PRO A 166 5.66 -2.73 -5.84
N TRP A 167 6.51 -3.08 -6.80
CA TRP A 167 7.59 -4.04 -6.51
C TRP A 167 8.61 -3.36 -5.60
N GLU A 168 9.24 -4.09 -4.67
CA GLU A 168 10.06 -3.52 -3.60
C GLU A 168 11.17 -2.62 -4.15
N THR A 169 11.84 -3.04 -5.23
CA THR A 169 12.91 -2.26 -5.88
C THR A 169 12.44 -0.93 -6.49
N ASN A 170 11.13 -0.74 -6.67
CA ASN A 170 10.55 0.48 -7.24
C ASN A 170 10.08 1.46 -6.15
N ILE A 171 10.04 1.06 -4.87
CA ILE A 171 9.53 1.88 -3.75
C ILE A 171 10.13 3.29 -3.75
N PRO A 172 11.46 3.50 -3.77
CA PRO A 172 12.03 4.85 -3.66
C PRO A 172 11.65 5.75 -4.84
N LYS A 173 11.59 5.18 -6.05
CA LYS A 173 11.21 5.88 -7.26
C LYS A 173 9.73 6.29 -7.22
N ASP A 174 8.86 5.34 -6.88
CA ASP A 174 7.42 5.59 -6.87
C ASP A 174 7.05 6.57 -5.76
N HIS A 175 7.69 6.47 -4.58
CA HIS A 175 7.56 7.44 -3.49
C HIS A 175 7.84 8.87 -3.95
N ALA A 176 9.00 9.11 -4.58
CA ALA A 176 9.39 10.43 -5.07
C ALA A 176 8.39 10.99 -6.10
N ILE A 177 7.90 10.14 -7.01
CA ILE A 177 6.89 10.52 -8.01
C ILE A 177 5.59 10.94 -7.33
N LYS A 178 5.12 10.19 -6.33
CA LYS A 178 3.86 10.46 -5.62
C LYS A 178 3.93 11.70 -4.75
N VAL A 179 5.04 11.90 -4.04
CA VAL A 179 5.25 13.13 -3.26
C VAL A 179 5.23 14.35 -4.19
N ASN A 180 5.95 14.28 -5.32
CA ASN A 180 6.01 15.39 -6.28
C ASN A 180 4.66 15.65 -6.95
N LYS A 181 3.84 14.62 -7.19
CA LYS A 181 2.47 14.75 -7.74
C LYS A 181 1.59 15.69 -6.91
N TYR A 182 1.75 15.71 -5.59
CA TYR A 182 0.91 16.50 -4.69
C TYR A 182 1.56 17.79 -4.20
N TYR A 183 2.74 18.14 -4.71
CA TYR A 183 3.47 19.33 -4.29
C TYR A 183 2.62 20.61 -4.40
N GLU A 184 1.98 20.86 -5.54
CA GLU A 184 1.14 22.06 -5.72
C GLU A 184 -0.07 22.07 -4.78
N LEU A 185 -0.73 20.92 -4.58
CA LEU A 185 -1.86 20.81 -3.65
C LEU A 185 -1.43 21.12 -2.21
N THR A 186 -0.26 20.64 -1.77
CA THR A 186 0.26 20.95 -0.43
C THR A 186 0.52 22.45 -0.24
N ASN A 187 1.03 23.12 -1.28
CA ASN A 187 1.28 24.55 -1.27
C ASN A 187 -0.03 25.36 -1.19
N GLU A 188 -1.03 25.00 -1.99
CA GLU A 188 -2.35 25.65 -1.96
C GLU A 188 -3.05 25.50 -0.61
N LEU A 189 -3.04 24.29 -0.04
CA LEU A 189 -3.59 24.04 1.29
C LEU A 189 -2.89 24.86 2.39
N THR A 190 -1.57 24.98 2.29
CA THR A 190 -0.77 25.80 3.21
C THR A 190 -1.11 27.29 3.07
N ARG A 191 -1.30 27.79 1.83
CA ARG A 191 -1.78 29.17 1.58
C ARG A 191 -3.18 29.39 2.17
N ASN A 192 -4.02 28.37 2.15
CA ASN A 192 -5.35 28.35 2.80
C ASN A 192 -5.28 28.17 4.33
N ARG A 193 -4.10 28.32 4.93
CA ARG A 193 -3.81 28.26 6.37
C ARG A 193 -4.06 26.89 7.00
N PHE A 194 -3.98 25.81 6.23
CA PHE A 194 -3.97 24.47 6.78
C PHE A 194 -2.54 24.01 7.07
N VAL A 195 -2.34 23.30 8.18
CA VAL A 195 -1.18 22.43 8.38
C VAL A 195 -1.41 21.17 7.55
N VAL A 196 -0.42 20.76 6.76
CA VAL A 196 -0.56 19.66 5.81
C VAL A 196 0.43 18.55 6.14
N ASP A 197 -0.10 17.36 6.38
CA ASP A 197 0.68 16.13 6.55
C ASP A 197 0.43 15.24 5.31
N LEU A 198 1.45 15.02 4.47
CA LEU A 198 1.38 14.11 3.32
C LEU A 198 2.16 12.83 3.62
N TYR A 199 1.47 11.69 3.54
CA TYR A 199 2.04 10.36 3.69
C TYR A 199 1.91 9.61 2.37
N ALA A 200 3.01 9.46 1.63
CA ALA A 200 3.12 8.43 0.61
C ALA A 200 3.43 7.11 1.31
N VAL A 201 2.55 6.12 1.13
CA VAL A 201 2.60 4.82 1.81
C VAL A 201 2.76 3.73 0.76
N GLU A 202 3.90 3.06 0.78
CA GLU A 202 4.19 1.96 -0.12
C GLU A 202 4.00 0.62 0.60
N ILE A 203 3.15 -0.24 0.03
CA ILE A 203 2.94 -1.60 0.50
C ILE A 203 3.57 -2.55 -0.52
N GLY A 204 4.67 -3.19 -0.12
CA GLY A 204 5.34 -4.22 -0.93
C GLY A 204 4.39 -5.36 -1.29
N MET A 205 4.67 -6.06 -2.39
CA MET A 205 3.79 -7.11 -2.90
C MET A 205 3.96 -8.45 -2.17
N ILE A 206 4.84 -8.51 -1.16
CA ILE A 206 5.34 -9.72 -0.50
C ILE A 206 5.44 -9.54 1.02
#